data_AF-G5AIN8-F1
#
_entry.id   AF-G5AIN8-F1
#
_cell.length_a   1.000
_cell.length_b   1.000
_cell.length_c   1.000
_cell.angle_alpha   90.00
_cell.angle_beta   90.00
_cell.angle_gamma   90.00
#
_symmetry.space_group_name_H-M   'P 1'
#
loop_
_entity.id
_entity.type
_entity.pdbx_description
1 polymer ?
#
loop_
_entity_poly.entity_id
_entity_poly.type
_entity_poly.pdbx_seq_one_letter_code
_entity_poly.pdbx_strand_id
1 'polypeptide(L)'
;SSEVMASESALPSPPPFLAATLVLRSRAIFASLVQDSVTAFLDSAVEMELWQACKMNSAALLEHIWQGSAPETEPSPASLGPGNGGRWSRRKFLRTDRHYRRFQFRRAIVEAVKQDKAMELAQWLYAHFHGCIGNVVRWGRHDMARAAERKDNMHVVQWLHDNTPRVPRCIRAALFNAVRNGDVKMLRWFCAEYRTRVAAPPMENIMELMQEDREGLMVGENARELLCGSPQDFMREAVLGGHLSMMRWLLKNGYAR
;
A
#
# COMPACT_ATOMS: atom_id res chain seq x y z
N SER A 1 -28.45 37.03 18.74
CA SER A 1 -28.15 35.63 19.06
C SER A 1 -28.81 34.74 18.01
N SER A 2 -28.02 34.13 17.14
CA SER A 2 -28.46 33.06 16.25
C SER A 2 -27.39 31.99 16.33
N GLU A 3 -27.62 31.02 17.21
CA GLU A 3 -26.91 29.74 17.20
C GLU A 3 -27.36 29.00 15.94
N VAL A 4 -26.55 29.07 14.89
CA VAL A 4 -26.63 28.10 13.82
C VAL A 4 -26.09 26.80 14.41
N MET A 5 -27.00 25.94 14.87
CA MET A 5 -26.70 24.54 15.16
C MET A 5 -26.15 23.94 13.87
N ALA A 6 -24.82 23.86 13.75
CA ALA A 6 -24.20 22.98 12.78
C ALA A 6 -24.71 21.58 13.10
N SER A 7 -25.60 21.06 12.25
CA SER A 7 -26.03 19.69 12.32
C SER A 7 -24.77 18.83 12.29
N GLU A 8 -24.44 18.19 13.40
CA GLU A 8 -23.48 17.10 13.39
C GLU A 8 -24.03 16.09 12.39
N SER A 9 -23.46 16.08 11.18
CA SER A 9 -23.76 15.02 10.22
C SER A 9 -23.39 13.73 10.92
N ALA A 10 -24.41 12.96 11.30
CA ALA A 10 -24.24 11.70 11.98
C ALA A 10 -23.35 10.84 11.08
N LEU A 11 -22.10 10.64 11.49
CA LEU A 11 -21.16 9.82 10.74
C LEU A 11 -21.82 8.45 10.53
N PRO A 12 -21.68 7.85 9.34
CA PRO A 12 -22.28 6.56 9.07
C PRO A 12 -21.86 5.59 10.18
N SER A 13 -22.85 5.12 10.94
CA SER A 13 -22.64 4.05 11.88
C SER A 13 -22.32 2.82 11.04
N PRO A 14 -21.15 2.18 11.23
CA PRO A 14 -20.87 0.95 10.52
C PRO A 14 -21.97 -0.08 10.85
N PRO A 15 -22.29 -1.01 9.94
CA PRO A 15 -23.38 -1.97 10.14
C PRO A 15 -23.26 -2.66 11.50
N PRO A 16 -24.37 -2.80 12.27
CA PRO A 16 -24.31 -3.36 13.61
C PRO A 16 -23.70 -4.76 13.57
N PHE A 17 -22.77 -5.05 14.49
CA PHE A 17 -21.95 -6.26 14.52
C PHE A 17 -22.72 -7.52 14.99
N LEU A 18 -23.86 -7.75 14.35
CA LEU A 18 -24.61 -9.00 14.40
C LEU A 18 -23.68 -10.16 14.09
N ALA A 19 -22.76 -10.02 13.12
CA ALA A 19 -21.81 -11.05 12.75
C ALA A 19 -20.83 -11.42 13.88
N ALA A 20 -20.22 -10.45 14.56
CA ALA A 20 -19.31 -10.72 15.68
C ALA A 20 -20.06 -11.36 16.86
N THR A 21 -21.26 -10.85 17.16
CA THR A 21 -22.14 -11.40 18.19
C THR A 21 -22.58 -12.83 17.85
N LEU A 22 -22.95 -13.10 16.60
CA LEU A 22 -23.35 -14.42 16.12
C LEU A 22 -22.18 -15.42 16.12
N VAL A 23 -20.96 -14.99 15.78
CA VAL A 23 -19.76 -15.83 15.82
C VAL A 23 -19.36 -16.17 17.26
N LEU A 24 -19.41 -15.20 18.18
CA LEU A 24 -19.11 -15.44 19.59
C LEU A 24 -20.16 -16.38 20.21
N ARG A 25 -21.45 -16.19 19.87
CA ARG A 25 -22.54 -17.09 20.26
C ARG A 25 -22.39 -18.49 19.68
N SER A 26 -22.05 -18.62 18.40
CA SER A 26 -21.91 -19.94 17.73
C SER A 26 -20.68 -20.71 18.20
N ARG A 27 -19.64 -20.02 18.66
CA ARG A 27 -18.45 -20.63 19.28
C ARG A 27 -18.61 -20.90 20.78
N ALA A 28 -19.82 -20.72 21.33
CA ALA A 28 -20.13 -20.90 22.75
C ALA A 28 -19.25 -20.06 23.69
N ILE A 29 -18.74 -18.91 23.21
CA ILE A 29 -17.99 -17.95 24.03
C ILE A 29 -19.02 -17.04 24.72
N PHE A 30 -19.53 -17.48 25.87
CA PHE A 30 -20.62 -16.81 26.62
C PHE A 30 -20.14 -15.74 27.62
N ALA A 31 -18.89 -15.30 27.54
CA ALA A 31 -18.40 -14.25 28.41
C ALA A 31 -18.86 -12.88 27.84
N SER A 32 -19.82 -12.23 28.51
CA SER A 32 -20.28 -10.87 28.18
C SER A 32 -19.11 -9.89 28.01
N LEU A 33 -18.09 -10.02 28.86
CA LEU A 33 -16.86 -9.24 28.79
C LEU A 33 -16.12 -9.36 27.45
N VAL A 34 -16.11 -10.55 26.84
CA VAL A 34 -15.45 -10.77 25.54
C VAL A 34 -16.26 -10.09 24.43
N GLN A 35 -17.59 -10.17 24.49
CA GLN A 35 -18.46 -9.50 23.55
C GLN A 35 -18.34 -7.97 23.65
N ASP A 36 -18.32 -7.42 24.86
CA ASP A 36 -18.18 -5.99 25.10
C ASP A 36 -16.80 -5.48 24.64
N SER A 37 -15.74 -6.25 24.92
CA SER A 37 -14.38 -5.91 24.49
C SER A 37 -14.22 -5.96 22.97
N VAL A 38 -14.80 -6.97 22.30
CA VAL A 38 -14.80 -7.07 20.84
C VAL A 38 -15.60 -5.94 20.22
N THR A 39 -16.75 -5.59 20.79
CA THR A 39 -17.59 -4.47 20.32
C THR A 39 -16.84 -3.15 20.47
N ALA A 40 -16.27 -2.87 21.64
CA ALA A 40 -15.47 -1.67 21.90
C ALA A 40 -14.24 -1.58 20.98
N PHE A 41 -13.58 -2.71 20.71
CA PHE A 41 -12.50 -2.75 19.73
C PHE A 41 -12.99 -2.38 18.33
N LEU A 42 -14.09 -2.96 17.86
CA LEU A 42 -14.59 -2.68 16.51
C LEU A 42 -15.16 -1.25 16.36
N ASP A 43 -15.73 -0.70 17.43
CA ASP A 43 -16.18 0.70 17.51
C ASP A 43 -15.02 1.69 17.52
N SER A 44 -13.87 1.30 18.06
CA SER A 44 -12.64 2.11 17.97
C SER A 44 -11.86 1.86 16.68
N ALA A 45 -12.03 0.70 16.04
CA ALA A 45 -11.22 0.27 14.91
C ALA A 45 -11.40 1.13 13.65
N VAL A 46 -12.58 1.67 13.46
CA VAL A 46 -12.91 2.72 12.48
C VAL A 46 -12.06 4.00 12.53
N GLU A 47 -11.46 4.33 13.67
CA GLU A 47 -10.50 5.44 13.80
C GLU A 47 -9.04 4.96 13.67
N MET A 48 -8.84 3.69 13.27
CA MET A 48 -7.51 3.16 12.93
C MET A 48 -7.08 3.61 11.54
N GLU A 49 -5.77 3.57 11.32
CA GLU A 49 -5.19 3.81 10.01
C GLU A 49 -5.24 2.54 9.15
N LEU A 50 -5.42 2.69 7.84
CA LEU A 50 -5.58 1.55 6.93
C LEU A 50 -4.38 0.60 6.95
N TRP A 51 -3.17 1.11 7.15
CA TRP A 51 -1.98 0.26 7.27
C TRP A 51 -2.02 -0.65 8.51
N GLN A 52 -2.69 -0.24 9.60
CA GLN A 52 -2.85 -1.10 10.79
C GLN A 52 -3.79 -2.27 10.48
N ALA A 53 -4.87 -2.00 9.75
CA ALA A 53 -5.76 -3.06 9.26
C ALA A 53 -5.05 -4.00 8.27
N CYS A 54 -4.19 -3.44 7.40
CA CYS A 54 -3.29 -4.25 6.55
C CYS A 54 -2.35 -5.08 7.40
N LYS A 55 -1.74 -4.53 8.46
CA LYS A 55 -0.86 -5.27 9.38
C LYS A 55 -1.58 -6.40 10.12
N MET A 56 -2.88 -6.24 10.36
CA MET A 56 -3.74 -7.31 10.88
C MET A 56 -4.18 -8.33 9.80
N ASN A 57 -3.70 -8.16 8.56
CA ASN A 57 -3.97 -9.02 7.41
C ASN A 57 -5.47 -9.22 7.14
N SER A 58 -6.28 -8.16 7.29
CA SER A 58 -7.75 -8.23 7.27
C SER A 58 -8.38 -7.20 6.32
N ALA A 59 -8.86 -7.68 5.16
CA ALA A 59 -9.64 -6.87 4.23
C ALA A 59 -11.01 -6.48 4.79
N ALA A 60 -11.62 -7.33 5.62
CA ALA A 60 -12.88 -7.02 6.30
C ALA A 60 -12.74 -5.81 7.25
N LEU A 61 -11.57 -5.65 7.89
CA LEU A 61 -11.30 -4.49 8.73
C LEU A 61 -11.08 -3.23 7.91
N LEU A 62 -10.45 -3.34 6.73
CA LEU A 62 -10.34 -2.22 5.78
C LEU A 62 -11.72 -1.76 5.31
N GLU A 63 -12.58 -2.71 4.93
CA GLU A 63 -13.96 -2.44 4.54
C GLU A 63 -14.73 -1.75 5.66
N HIS A 64 -14.57 -2.24 6.89
CA HIS A 64 -15.19 -1.65 8.07
C HIS A 64 -14.77 -0.19 8.31
N ILE A 65 -13.46 0.10 8.24
CA ILE A 65 -12.94 1.46 8.34
C ILE A 65 -13.49 2.35 7.21
N TRP A 66 -13.56 1.79 6.00
CA TRP A 66 -14.06 2.50 4.82
C TRP A 66 -15.54 2.86 4.95
N GLN A 67 -16.40 1.90 5.31
CA GLN A 67 -17.83 2.13 5.51
C GLN A 67 -18.12 3.08 6.68
N GLY A 68 -17.27 3.08 7.71
CA GLY A 68 -17.36 4.02 8.83
C GLY A 68 -16.91 5.45 8.53
N SER A 69 -16.32 5.72 7.36
CA SER A 69 -15.85 7.06 6.99
C SER A 69 -16.94 7.91 6.32
N ALA A 70 -16.82 9.24 6.32
CA ALA A 70 -17.77 10.13 5.65
C ALA A 70 -17.73 9.95 4.11
N PRO A 71 -18.86 10.03 3.39
CA PRO A 71 -18.88 9.88 1.94
C PRO A 71 -18.11 10.99 1.21
N GLU A 72 -17.62 10.70 0.01
CA GLU A 72 -16.85 11.67 -0.81
C GLU A 72 -17.68 12.88 -1.25
N THR A 73 -19.01 12.80 -1.16
CA THR A 73 -19.92 13.91 -1.41
C THR A 73 -19.84 15.01 -0.35
N GLU A 74 -19.33 14.70 0.85
CA GLU A 74 -19.16 15.67 1.94
C GLU A 74 -17.91 16.53 1.70
N PRO A 75 -17.98 17.85 1.97
CA PRO A 75 -16.80 18.71 1.88
C PRO A 75 -15.73 18.29 2.89
N SER A 76 -14.46 18.33 2.47
CA SER A 76 -13.35 18.14 3.40
C SER A 76 -13.44 19.17 4.53
N PRO A 77 -13.30 18.79 5.81
CA PRO A 77 -13.28 19.75 6.90
C PRO A 77 -12.18 20.82 6.74
N ALA A 78 -11.09 20.50 6.03
CA ALA A 78 -10.03 21.46 5.71
C ALA A 78 -10.49 22.54 4.70
N SER A 79 -11.50 22.25 3.88
CA SER A 79 -12.03 23.19 2.88
C SER A 79 -13.00 24.22 3.46
N LEU A 80 -13.56 23.95 4.64
CA LEU A 80 -14.57 24.80 5.30
C LEU A 80 -13.95 25.96 6.12
N GLY A 81 -12.63 25.98 6.25
CA GLY A 81 -11.90 26.96 7.06
C GLY A 81 -11.87 26.64 8.57
N PRO A 82 -11.10 27.41 9.36
CA PRO A 82 -10.87 27.14 10.77
C PRO A 82 -12.17 27.17 11.58
N GLY A 83 -12.43 26.15 12.40
CA GLY A 83 -13.59 26.08 13.30
C GLY A 83 -14.90 25.58 12.67
N ASN A 84 -15.02 25.60 11.34
CA ASN A 84 -16.27 25.24 10.65
C ASN A 84 -16.39 23.75 10.29
N GLY A 85 -15.27 23.02 10.25
CA GLY A 85 -15.24 21.58 9.92
C GLY A 85 -15.55 20.62 11.08
N GLY A 86 -15.89 21.16 12.26
CA GLY A 86 -16.02 20.39 13.49
C GLY A 86 -14.70 19.77 13.98
N ARG A 87 -14.78 18.84 14.95
CA ARG A 87 -13.60 18.14 15.45
C ARG A 87 -12.98 17.24 14.39
N TRP A 88 -11.65 17.18 14.37
CA TRP A 88 -10.88 16.30 13.52
C TRP A 88 -11.14 14.83 13.88
N SER A 89 -11.42 13.99 12.87
CA SER A 89 -11.46 12.53 13.00
C SER A 89 -11.02 11.88 11.70
N ARG A 90 -10.45 10.67 11.76
CA ARG A 90 -9.94 10.01 10.55
C ARG A 90 -11.07 9.69 9.58
N ARG A 91 -12.22 9.28 10.12
CA ARG A 91 -13.44 9.01 9.35
C ARG A 91 -13.89 10.20 8.51
N LYS A 92 -13.77 11.43 9.02
CA LYS A 92 -14.17 12.63 8.27
C LYS A 92 -13.22 12.94 7.12
N PHE A 93 -11.92 12.63 7.25
CA PHE A 93 -10.91 13.02 6.28
C PHE A 93 -10.56 11.92 5.27
N LEU A 94 -10.74 10.63 5.60
CA LEU A 94 -10.28 9.51 4.76
C LEU A 94 -10.76 9.58 3.31
N ARG A 95 -12.05 9.89 3.12
CA ARG A 95 -12.70 9.97 1.80
C ARG A 95 -13.11 11.39 1.40
N THR A 96 -12.72 12.42 2.13
CA THR A 96 -13.04 13.81 1.73
C THR A 96 -11.78 14.61 1.40
N ASP A 97 -10.66 14.32 2.06
CA ASP A 97 -9.41 15.04 1.88
C ASP A 97 -8.42 14.28 1.00
N ARG A 98 -8.06 14.88 -0.14
CA ARG A 98 -7.16 14.28 -1.13
C ARG A 98 -5.76 13.99 -0.58
N HIS A 99 -5.23 14.84 0.29
CA HIS A 99 -3.85 14.69 0.80
C HIS A 99 -3.80 13.58 1.84
N TYR A 100 -4.76 13.58 2.77
CA TYR A 100 -4.89 12.55 3.79
C TYR A 100 -5.17 11.17 3.18
N ARG A 101 -6.05 11.11 2.17
CA ARG A 101 -6.33 9.88 1.40
C ARG A 101 -5.06 9.33 0.76
N ARG A 102 -4.27 10.16 0.07
CA ARG A 102 -3.00 9.77 -0.56
C ARG A 102 -1.98 9.26 0.46
N PHE A 103 -1.88 9.92 1.61
CA PHE A 103 -1.02 9.49 2.72
C PHE A 103 -1.42 8.11 3.26
N GLN A 104 -2.71 7.91 3.55
CA GLN A 104 -3.23 6.63 4.05
C GLN A 104 -2.99 5.50 3.04
N PHE A 105 -3.26 5.73 1.76
CA PHE A 105 -3.00 4.76 0.70
C PHE A 105 -1.52 4.37 0.62
N ARG A 106 -0.60 5.35 0.55
CA ARG A 106 0.85 5.10 0.43
C ARG A 106 1.36 4.21 1.57
N ARG A 107 0.88 4.44 2.79
CA ARG A 107 1.27 3.63 3.95
C ARG A 107 0.61 2.25 3.94
N ALA A 108 -0.68 2.19 3.58
CA ALA A 108 -1.42 0.94 3.54
C ALA A 108 -0.87 -0.03 2.50
N ILE A 109 -0.59 0.41 1.27
CA ILE A 109 -0.12 -0.49 0.22
C ILE A 109 1.25 -1.09 0.52
N VAL A 110 2.17 -0.29 1.10
CA VAL A 110 3.51 -0.74 1.49
C VAL A 110 3.45 -1.81 2.58
N GLU A 111 2.45 -1.75 3.46
CA GLU A 111 2.25 -2.76 4.50
C GLU A 111 1.47 -3.98 3.98
N ALA A 112 0.46 -3.77 3.15
CA ALA A 112 -0.38 -4.81 2.55
C ALA A 112 0.46 -5.84 1.78
N VAL A 113 1.41 -5.39 0.97
CA VAL A 113 2.24 -6.27 0.14
C VAL A 113 3.20 -7.18 0.92
N LYS A 114 3.38 -6.96 2.22
CA LYS A 114 4.20 -7.82 3.09
C LYS A 114 3.42 -8.98 3.69
N GLN A 115 2.09 -8.89 3.67
CA GLN A 115 1.21 -9.83 4.36
C GLN A 115 0.94 -11.07 3.52
N ASP A 116 0.41 -12.13 4.14
CA ASP A 116 0.08 -13.37 3.43
C ASP A 116 -1.06 -13.15 2.42
N LYS A 117 -2.02 -12.28 2.72
CA LYS A 117 -3.13 -11.94 1.82
C LYS A 117 -2.84 -10.68 1.00
N ALA A 118 -1.58 -10.49 0.61
CA ALA A 118 -1.14 -9.31 -0.12
C ALA A 118 -1.98 -9.01 -1.37
N MET A 119 -2.37 -10.04 -2.14
CA MET A 119 -3.21 -9.85 -3.33
C MET A 119 -4.60 -9.29 -2.98
N GLU A 120 -5.28 -9.86 -1.99
CA GLU A 120 -6.62 -9.42 -1.56
C GLU A 120 -6.58 -7.97 -1.06
N LEU A 121 -5.61 -7.65 -0.20
CA LEU A 121 -5.43 -6.31 0.34
C LEU A 121 -5.06 -5.28 -0.75
N ALA A 122 -4.18 -5.65 -1.68
CA ALA A 122 -3.76 -4.77 -2.77
C ALA A 122 -4.90 -4.50 -3.76
N GLN A 123 -5.70 -5.52 -4.10
CA GLN A 123 -6.88 -5.38 -4.94
C GLN A 123 -7.95 -4.50 -4.27
N TRP A 124 -8.17 -4.68 -2.96
CA TRP A 124 -9.08 -3.83 -2.20
C TRP A 124 -8.63 -2.37 -2.23
N LEU A 125 -7.34 -2.11 -1.95
CA LEU A 125 -6.76 -0.77 -2.00
C LEU A 125 -6.83 -0.17 -3.42
N TYR A 126 -6.64 -0.98 -4.47
CA TYR A 126 -6.84 -0.53 -5.84
C TYR A 126 -8.28 -0.08 -6.06
N ALA A 127 -9.24 -0.97 -5.83
CA ALA A 127 -10.67 -0.74 -6.07
C ALA A 127 -11.18 0.55 -5.43
N HIS A 128 -10.78 0.81 -4.17
CA HIS A 128 -11.30 1.94 -3.40
C HIS A 128 -10.59 3.27 -3.67
N PHE A 129 -9.37 3.24 -4.19
CA PHE A 129 -8.59 4.47 -4.42
C PHE A 129 -8.46 4.84 -5.91
N HIS A 130 -8.53 3.90 -6.85
CA HIS A 130 -8.27 4.16 -8.27
C HIS A 130 -9.36 4.96 -9.00
N GLY A 131 -10.61 4.95 -8.50
CA GLY A 131 -11.79 5.45 -9.21
C GLY A 131 -12.25 6.87 -8.85
N CYS A 132 -11.66 7.51 -7.85
CA CYS A 132 -12.11 8.82 -7.39
C CYS A 132 -11.60 9.95 -8.31
N ILE A 133 -12.52 10.69 -8.92
CA ILE A 133 -12.28 11.76 -9.91
C ILE A 133 -11.20 12.74 -9.41
N GLY A 134 -10.17 12.98 -10.24
CA GLY A 134 -9.09 13.93 -9.96
C GLY A 134 -7.89 13.39 -9.17
N ASN A 135 -7.85 12.10 -8.84
CA ASN A 135 -6.78 11.53 -8.02
C ASN A 135 -5.68 10.83 -8.84
N VAL A 136 -4.48 11.41 -8.82
CA VAL A 136 -3.26 10.65 -9.06
C VAL A 136 -2.91 9.90 -7.77
N VAL A 137 -3.47 8.69 -7.62
CA VAL A 137 -3.07 7.77 -6.54
C VAL A 137 -1.60 7.42 -6.76
N ARG A 138 -0.73 7.95 -5.90
CA ARG A 138 0.71 7.66 -5.95
C ARG A 138 0.95 6.32 -5.26
N TRP A 139 1.04 5.26 -6.06
CA TRP A 139 1.60 3.97 -5.65
C TRP A 139 3.00 4.19 -5.09
N GLY A 140 3.25 3.67 -3.89
CA GLY A 140 4.49 3.96 -3.19
C GLY A 140 5.66 3.37 -3.96
N ARG A 141 6.70 4.16 -4.28
CA ARG A 141 7.95 3.74 -4.97
C ARG A 141 8.52 2.37 -4.53
N HIS A 142 8.27 2.00 -3.27
CA HIS A 142 8.80 0.82 -2.59
C HIS A 142 7.82 -0.36 -2.52
N ASP A 143 6.58 -0.23 -2.99
CA ASP A 143 5.55 -1.28 -2.97
C ASP A 143 6.03 -2.59 -3.61
N MET A 144 6.60 -2.54 -4.81
CA MET A 144 7.13 -3.70 -5.53
C MET A 144 8.38 -4.25 -4.87
N ALA A 145 9.23 -3.39 -4.32
CA ALA A 145 10.40 -3.82 -3.58
C ALA A 145 10.01 -4.58 -2.30
N ARG A 146 9.00 -4.07 -1.56
CA ARG A 146 8.44 -4.75 -0.38
C ARG A 146 7.73 -6.04 -0.76
N ALA A 147 6.97 -6.06 -1.85
CA ALA A 147 6.36 -7.29 -2.34
C ALA A 147 7.43 -8.36 -2.64
N ALA A 148 8.55 -7.97 -3.24
CA ALA A 148 9.67 -8.85 -3.56
C ALA A 148 10.47 -9.37 -2.33
N GLU A 149 10.21 -8.85 -1.12
CA GLU A 149 10.82 -9.39 0.12
C GLU A 149 10.40 -10.83 0.38
N ARG A 150 9.25 -11.25 -0.18
CA ARG A 150 8.76 -12.63 -0.05
C ARG A 150 8.86 -13.36 -1.38
N LYS A 151 9.37 -14.58 -1.33
CA LYS A 151 9.62 -15.42 -2.51
C LYS A 151 8.34 -15.88 -3.23
N ASP A 152 7.23 -15.99 -2.50
CA ASP A 152 5.91 -16.39 -3.02
C ASP A 152 5.12 -15.23 -3.65
N ASN A 153 5.57 -13.98 -3.48
CA ASN A 153 4.86 -12.78 -3.88
C ASN A 153 5.08 -12.34 -5.34
N MET A 154 5.63 -13.21 -6.20
CA MET A 154 5.79 -12.90 -7.62
C MET A 154 4.46 -12.48 -8.28
N HIS A 155 3.36 -13.14 -7.92
CA HIS A 155 2.03 -12.82 -8.43
C HIS A 155 1.58 -11.40 -8.08
N VAL A 156 1.89 -10.91 -6.86
CA VAL A 156 1.64 -9.52 -6.43
C VAL A 156 2.51 -8.54 -7.19
N VAL A 157 3.79 -8.85 -7.39
CA VAL A 157 4.73 -8.02 -8.16
C VAL A 157 4.23 -7.83 -9.60
N GLN A 158 3.80 -8.91 -10.24
CA GLN A 158 3.24 -8.87 -11.60
C GLN A 158 1.95 -8.04 -11.64
N TRP A 159 1.02 -8.31 -10.73
CA TRP A 159 -0.23 -7.56 -10.66
C TRP A 159 0.00 -6.06 -10.43
N LEU A 160 0.95 -5.68 -9.55
CA LEU A 160 1.35 -4.29 -9.35
C LEU A 160 1.90 -3.68 -10.64
N HIS A 161 2.75 -4.39 -11.38
CA HIS A 161 3.30 -3.91 -12.64
C HIS A 161 2.21 -3.66 -13.69
N ASP A 162 1.31 -4.62 -13.88
CA ASP A 162 0.28 -4.61 -14.91
C ASP A 162 -0.78 -3.52 -14.65
N ASN A 163 -1.18 -3.36 -13.40
CA ASN A 163 -2.25 -2.43 -13.03
C ASN A 163 -1.76 -0.99 -12.83
N THR A 164 -0.44 -0.73 -12.84
CA THR A 164 0.12 0.61 -12.59
C THR A 164 1.35 0.93 -13.48
N PRO A 165 1.18 0.91 -14.81
CA PRO A 165 2.30 0.98 -15.75
C PRO A 165 3.07 2.31 -15.75
N ARG A 166 2.49 3.39 -15.22
CA ARG A 166 3.08 4.75 -15.27
C ARG A 166 3.72 5.20 -13.95
N VAL A 167 3.88 4.28 -13.00
CA VAL A 167 4.43 4.58 -11.67
C VAL A 167 5.95 4.38 -11.69
N PRO A 168 6.75 5.37 -11.23
CA PRO A 168 8.18 5.17 -11.03
C PRO A 168 8.42 4.21 -9.86
N ARG A 169 9.20 3.15 -10.11
CA ARG A 169 9.49 2.08 -9.15
C ARG A 169 10.98 2.01 -8.86
N CYS A 170 11.34 1.70 -7.62
CA CYS A 170 12.74 1.40 -7.26
C CYS A 170 13.05 -0.06 -7.63
N ILE A 171 13.41 -0.30 -8.90
CA ILE A 171 13.64 -1.66 -9.41
C ILE A 171 14.89 -2.27 -8.80
N ARG A 172 15.92 -1.45 -8.55
CA ARG A 172 17.14 -1.88 -7.85
C ARG A 172 16.85 -2.55 -6.50
N ALA A 173 15.97 -1.99 -5.68
CA ALA A 173 15.61 -2.57 -4.39
C ALA A 173 14.85 -3.91 -4.55
N ALA A 174 13.97 -4.00 -5.55
CA ALA A 174 13.27 -5.26 -5.85
C ALA A 174 14.22 -6.35 -6.34
N LEU A 175 15.21 -6.01 -7.17
CA LEU A 175 16.27 -6.92 -7.61
C LEU A 175 17.11 -7.42 -6.43
N PHE A 176 17.47 -6.55 -5.48
CA PHE A 176 18.21 -6.97 -4.28
C PHE A 176 17.44 -8.01 -3.48
N ASN A 177 16.15 -7.76 -3.22
CA ASN A 177 15.31 -8.70 -2.50
C ASN A 177 15.16 -10.03 -3.26
N ALA A 178 15.01 -10.00 -4.59
CA ALA A 178 14.97 -11.21 -5.40
C ALA A 178 16.28 -12.01 -5.35
N VAL A 179 17.43 -11.35 -5.41
CA VAL A 179 18.76 -11.99 -5.26
C VAL A 179 18.93 -12.57 -3.85
N ARG A 180 18.59 -11.80 -2.82
CA ARG A 180 18.62 -12.21 -1.42
C ARG A 180 17.73 -13.42 -1.14
N ASN A 181 16.62 -13.57 -1.86
CA ASN A 181 15.70 -14.71 -1.75
C ASN A 181 16.04 -15.88 -2.70
N GLY A 182 17.08 -15.72 -3.53
CA GLY A 182 17.47 -16.72 -4.51
C GLY A 182 16.40 -16.93 -5.58
N ASP A 183 15.54 -15.94 -5.82
CA ASP A 183 14.41 -16.01 -6.72
C ASP A 183 14.81 -15.71 -8.16
N VAL A 184 15.38 -16.73 -8.81
CA VAL A 184 15.76 -16.67 -10.23
C VAL A 184 14.55 -16.41 -11.13
N LYS A 185 13.34 -16.83 -10.74
CA LYS A 185 12.13 -16.65 -11.55
C LYS A 185 11.75 -15.17 -11.60
N MET A 186 11.73 -14.50 -10.45
CA MET A 186 11.49 -13.07 -10.35
C MET A 186 12.58 -12.25 -11.05
N LEU A 187 13.86 -12.63 -10.93
CA LEU A 187 14.96 -11.95 -11.63
C LEU A 187 14.85 -12.05 -13.16
N ARG A 188 14.52 -13.23 -13.69
CA ARG A 188 14.29 -13.41 -15.12
C ARG A 188 13.16 -12.54 -15.63
N TRP A 189 12.08 -12.44 -14.85
CA TRP A 189 10.95 -11.57 -15.17
C TRP A 189 11.35 -10.10 -15.18
N PHE A 190 12.06 -9.61 -14.14
CA PHE A 190 12.56 -8.22 -14.12
C PHE A 190 13.47 -7.93 -15.32
N CYS A 191 14.37 -8.85 -15.68
CA CYS A 191 15.26 -8.69 -16.82
C CYS A 191 14.54 -8.70 -18.19
N ALA A 192 13.33 -9.26 -18.25
CA ALA A 192 12.51 -9.26 -19.47
C ALA A 192 11.69 -7.97 -19.57
N GLU A 193 10.93 -7.63 -18.52
CA GLU A 193 10.00 -6.49 -18.52
C GLU A 193 10.69 -5.12 -18.45
N TYR A 194 11.82 -5.03 -17.75
CA TYR A 194 12.54 -3.77 -17.56
C TYR A 194 13.77 -3.66 -18.47
N ARG A 195 13.72 -4.26 -19.67
CA ARG A 195 14.79 -4.16 -20.68
C ARG A 195 14.68 -2.90 -21.56
N THR A 196 13.48 -2.38 -21.77
CA THR A 196 13.20 -1.38 -22.83
C THR A 196 12.41 -0.16 -22.34
N ARG A 197 12.07 -0.08 -21.04
CA ARG A 197 11.14 0.93 -20.53
C ARG A 197 11.81 2.29 -20.34
N VAL A 198 12.19 2.94 -21.44
CA VAL A 198 12.47 4.38 -21.51
C VAL A 198 11.15 5.09 -21.83
N ALA A 199 10.25 5.15 -20.86
CA ALA A 199 9.15 6.10 -20.91
C ALA A 199 9.29 6.98 -19.67
N ALA A 200 10.02 8.09 -19.81
CA ALA A 200 9.97 9.14 -18.82
C ALA A 200 8.50 9.55 -18.63
N PRO A 201 8.00 9.69 -17.39
CA PRO A 201 6.67 10.22 -17.19
C PRO A 201 6.58 11.63 -17.79
N PRO A 202 5.42 12.06 -18.33
CA PRO A 202 5.26 13.41 -18.85
C PRO A 202 5.70 14.47 -17.83
N MET A 203 6.48 15.46 -18.29
CA MET A 203 7.15 16.48 -17.44
C MET A 203 6.22 17.23 -16.48
N GLU A 204 4.93 17.38 -16.82
CA GLU A 204 3.93 18.04 -15.97
C GLU A 204 3.81 17.41 -14.58
N ASN A 205 4.01 16.08 -14.46
CA ASN A 205 3.98 15.41 -13.17
C ASN A 205 5.29 15.56 -12.39
N ILE A 206 6.42 15.88 -13.04
CA ILE A 206 7.75 15.89 -12.40
C ILE A 206 7.90 17.07 -11.45
N MET A 207 7.37 18.26 -11.76
CA MET A 207 7.50 19.42 -10.86
C MET A 207 6.76 19.23 -9.52
N GLU A 208 5.56 18.65 -9.53
CA GLU A 208 4.82 18.32 -8.29
C GLU A 208 5.39 17.08 -7.56
N LEU A 209 6.17 16.24 -8.25
CA LEU A 209 6.90 15.10 -7.66
C LEU A 209 8.20 15.54 -6.96
N MET A 210 8.82 16.64 -7.40
CA MET A 210 10.10 17.15 -6.90
C MET A 210 9.98 17.98 -5.61
N GLN A 211 8.79 18.50 -5.29
CA GLN A 211 8.62 19.40 -4.15
C GLN A 211 8.63 18.70 -2.77
N GLU A 212 8.34 17.40 -2.68
CA GLU A 212 8.16 16.73 -1.37
C GLU A 212 9.13 15.57 -1.06
N ASP A 213 9.78 14.93 -2.05
CA ASP A 213 10.75 13.85 -1.81
C ASP A 213 11.99 14.08 -2.71
N ARG A 214 13.04 14.70 -2.17
CA ARG A 214 14.30 15.12 -2.84
C ARG A 214 15.16 13.96 -3.41
N GLU A 215 14.71 12.72 -3.29
CA GLU A 215 15.48 11.56 -3.76
C GLU A 215 15.09 11.21 -5.20
N GLY A 216 15.87 11.73 -6.15
CA GLY A 216 16.14 11.23 -7.50
C GLY A 216 15.06 10.38 -8.19
N LEU A 217 14.29 11.02 -9.07
CA LEU A 217 13.61 10.33 -10.17
C LEU A 217 14.67 9.89 -11.20
N MET A 218 15.28 8.72 -11.00
CA MET A 218 16.19 8.15 -12.00
C MET A 218 15.35 7.53 -13.13
N VAL A 219 15.41 8.18 -14.29
CA VAL A 219 14.73 7.79 -15.52
C VAL A 219 15.36 6.51 -16.06
N GLY A 220 14.54 5.49 -16.33
CA GLY A 220 14.92 4.34 -17.16
C GLY A 220 15.92 3.37 -16.55
N GLU A 221 15.66 2.85 -15.34
CA GLU A 221 16.47 1.76 -14.79
C GLU A 221 16.27 0.47 -15.61
N ASN A 222 17.27 0.08 -16.40
CA ASN A 222 17.34 -1.24 -17.03
C ASN A 222 17.81 -2.27 -16.00
N ALA A 223 17.02 -3.32 -15.77
CA ALA A 223 17.33 -4.34 -14.75
C ALA A 223 18.70 -5.00 -14.97
N ARG A 224 19.13 -5.18 -16.24
CA ARG A 224 20.44 -5.76 -16.55
C ARG A 224 21.59 -4.79 -16.28
N GLU A 225 21.40 -3.52 -16.60
CA GLU A 225 22.40 -2.49 -16.31
C GLU A 225 22.57 -2.29 -14.80
N LEU A 226 21.48 -2.34 -14.03
CA LEU A 226 21.54 -2.32 -12.58
C LEU A 226 22.36 -3.50 -12.03
N LEU A 227 22.08 -4.72 -12.49
CA LEU A 227 22.82 -5.92 -12.07
C LEU A 227 24.32 -5.83 -12.39
N CYS A 228 24.68 -5.30 -13.56
CA CYS A 228 26.08 -5.12 -13.99
C CYS A 228 26.78 -3.91 -13.35
N GLY A 229 26.04 -2.88 -12.95
CA GLY A 229 26.59 -1.62 -12.44
C GLY A 229 27.16 -1.74 -11.02
N SER A 230 26.58 -2.61 -10.19
CA SER A 230 27.02 -2.84 -8.80
C SER A 230 27.03 -4.34 -8.45
N PRO A 231 27.83 -5.17 -9.14
CA PRO A 231 27.74 -6.62 -9.03
C PRO A 231 28.21 -7.14 -7.68
N GLN A 232 29.13 -6.43 -7.01
CA GLN A 232 29.59 -6.75 -5.66
C GLN A 232 28.46 -6.67 -4.64
N ASP A 233 27.55 -5.69 -4.77
CA ASP A 233 26.41 -5.54 -3.88
C ASP A 233 25.42 -6.70 -4.07
N PHE A 234 25.13 -7.09 -5.31
CA PHE A 234 24.25 -8.24 -5.59
C PHE A 234 24.89 -9.55 -5.13
N MET A 235 26.20 -9.73 -5.29
CA MET A 235 26.91 -10.89 -4.74
C MET A 235 26.82 -10.94 -3.21
N ARG A 236 26.98 -9.79 -2.53
CA ARG A 236 26.80 -9.69 -1.09
C ARG A 236 25.38 -10.07 -0.67
N GLU A 237 24.37 -9.62 -1.39
CA GLU A 237 22.97 -9.98 -1.11
C GLU A 237 22.69 -11.48 -1.31
N ALA A 238 23.26 -12.10 -2.33
CA ALA A 238 23.18 -13.55 -2.51
C ALA A 238 23.84 -14.33 -1.36
N VAL A 239 24.95 -13.82 -0.82
CA VAL A 239 25.63 -14.38 0.36
C VAL A 239 24.78 -14.19 1.62
N LEU A 240 24.23 -12.99 1.84
CA LEU A 240 23.35 -12.71 2.98
C LEU A 240 22.08 -13.57 2.95
N GLY A 241 21.58 -13.91 1.76
CA GLY A 241 20.50 -14.87 1.55
C GLY A 241 20.89 -16.35 1.71
N GLY A 242 22.18 -16.66 1.82
CA GLY A 242 22.67 -18.05 1.87
C GLY A 242 22.51 -18.81 0.54
N HIS A 243 22.46 -18.10 -0.59
CA HIS A 243 22.13 -18.67 -1.90
C HIS A 243 23.34 -18.77 -2.83
N LEU A 244 24.23 -19.75 -2.58
CA LEU A 244 25.38 -20.04 -3.46
C LEU A 244 25.00 -20.34 -4.92
N SER A 245 23.82 -20.94 -5.13
CA SER A 245 23.28 -21.15 -6.48
C SER A 245 22.94 -19.85 -7.20
N MET A 246 22.55 -18.80 -6.46
CA MET A 246 22.31 -17.47 -7.02
C MET A 246 23.64 -16.80 -7.42
N MET A 247 24.68 -16.92 -6.60
CA MET A 247 26.03 -16.43 -6.97
C MET A 247 26.53 -17.09 -8.25
N ARG A 248 26.41 -18.42 -8.35
CA ARG A 248 26.75 -19.15 -9.59
C ARG A 248 25.92 -18.68 -10.78
N TRP A 249 24.64 -18.38 -10.56
CA TRP A 249 23.77 -17.86 -11.60
C TRP A 249 24.23 -16.47 -12.06
N LEU A 250 24.56 -15.57 -11.14
CA LEU A 250 25.07 -14.23 -11.47
C LEU A 250 26.38 -14.29 -12.28
N LEU A 251 27.33 -15.14 -11.88
CA LEU A 251 28.59 -15.38 -12.59
C LEU A 251 28.36 -15.97 -13.98
N LYS A 252 27.51 -17.01 -14.09
CA LYS A 252 27.22 -17.69 -15.36
C LYS A 252 26.57 -16.76 -16.39
N ASN A 253 25.79 -15.78 -15.95
CA ASN A 253 25.14 -14.81 -16.83
C ASN A 253 26.00 -13.56 -17.09
N GLY A 254 27.23 -13.51 -16.57
CA GLY A 254 28.17 -12.41 -16.79
C GLY A 254 27.83 -11.12 -16.04
N TYR A 255 26.97 -11.18 -15.02
CA TYR A 255 26.63 -10.02 -14.20
C TYR A 255 27.74 -9.67 -13.21
N ALA A 256 28.50 -10.66 -12.73
CA ALA A 256 29.67 -10.48 -11.88
C ALA A 256 30.91 -11.13 -12.54
N ARG A 257 32.09 -10.55 -12.33
CA ARG A 257 33.40 -11.08 -12.75
C ARG A 257 34.25 -11.42 -11.54
#